data_AF-A0A2M8G6T5-F1
#
_entry.id   AF-A0A2M8G6T5-F1
#
_cell.length_a   1.000
_cell.length_b   1.000
_cell.length_c   1.000
_cell.angle_alpha   90.00
_cell.angle_beta   90.00
_cell.angle_gamma   90.00
#
_symmetry.space_group_name_H-M   'P 1'
#
loop_
_entity.id
_entity.type
_entity.pdbx_description
1 polymer ?
#
loop_
_entity_poly.entity_id
_entity_poly.type
_entity_poly.pdbx_seq_one_letter_code
_entity_poly.pdbx_strand_id
1 'polypeptide(L)'
;MIARFEEKEIALVPTQDRLIIFKDGYIGREGAERNLAALVSVVSQSPKKFFAAAAGNPTAGIPHGVPDIEEARAKLEEQEKWPPNLAMVGVWGPNPYGGGEAPYAFGADFYVRAHDLESFGFQPASSFATPMVSEIVNRLRMSGIAEPGEIKKSLREMSDADGIENPAYIINLDKVREWFNLSLQEHDH
;
A
#
# COMPACT_ATOMS: atom_id res chain seq x y z
N MET A 1 17.01 -39.88 32.27
CA MET A 1 15.64 -39.73 31.72
C MET A 1 15.79 -38.98 30.42
N ILE A 2 15.62 -39.63 29.26
CA ILE A 2 15.81 -39.01 27.93
C ILE A 2 14.41 -38.62 27.43
N ALA A 3 14.18 -37.33 27.20
CA ALA A 3 12.94 -36.84 26.62
C ALA A 3 12.84 -37.32 25.17
N ARG A 4 11.74 -38.02 24.83
CA ARG A 4 11.38 -38.33 23.45
C ARG A 4 10.70 -37.09 22.85
N PHE A 5 11.30 -36.53 21.81
CA PHE A 5 10.63 -35.54 20.97
C PHE A 5 9.68 -36.28 20.03
N GLU A 6 8.40 -35.95 20.09
CA GLU A 6 7.44 -36.40 19.08
C GLU A 6 7.66 -35.58 17.80
N GLU A 7 8.16 -36.22 16.75
CA GLU A 7 8.21 -35.63 15.41
C GLU A 7 6.77 -35.43 14.91
N LYS A 8 6.35 -34.17 14.82
CA LYS A 8 5.08 -33.82 14.19
C LYS A 8 5.33 -33.64 12.69
N GLU A 9 4.81 -34.55 11.90
CA GLU A 9 4.86 -34.46 10.43
C GLU A 9 4.01 -33.26 9.99
N ILE A 10 4.68 -32.21 9.50
CA ILE A 10 4.01 -31.03 8.94
C ILE A 10 3.63 -31.37 7.51
N ALA A 11 2.34 -31.66 7.26
CA ALA A 11 1.82 -31.81 5.92
C ALA A 11 2.00 -30.50 5.14
N LEU A 12 2.97 -30.48 4.21
CA LEU A 12 3.18 -29.36 3.30
C LEU A 12 2.08 -29.38 2.23
N VAL A 13 1.16 -28.41 2.29
CA VAL A 13 0.12 -28.20 1.27
C VAL A 13 0.77 -28.06 -0.13
N PRO A 14 0.21 -28.69 -1.19
CA PRO A 14 0.78 -28.68 -2.54
C PRO A 14 1.15 -27.28 -3.04
N THR A 15 2.32 -27.15 -3.65
CA THR A 15 2.93 -25.88 -4.07
C THR A 15 2.16 -25.13 -5.18
N GLN A 16 1.20 -25.78 -5.85
CA GLN A 16 0.43 -25.16 -6.93
C GLN A 16 -0.51 -24.06 -6.43
N ASP A 17 -1.00 -24.15 -5.18
CA ASP A 17 -1.82 -23.11 -4.54
C ASP A 17 -1.01 -21.89 -4.08
N ARG A 18 0.32 -21.92 -4.22
CA ARG A 18 1.22 -20.82 -3.85
C ARG A 18 1.63 -19.95 -5.02
N LEU A 19 1.31 -20.35 -6.26
CA LEU A 19 1.70 -19.62 -7.46
C LEU A 19 0.57 -18.73 -7.94
N ILE A 20 0.54 -17.50 -7.42
CA ILE A 20 -0.29 -16.44 -7.99
C ILE A 20 0.50 -15.77 -9.10
N ILE A 21 0.14 -16.06 -10.34
CA ILE A 21 0.71 -15.37 -11.50
C ILE A 21 -0.09 -14.08 -11.69
N PHE A 22 0.52 -12.96 -11.30
CA PHE A 22 0.04 -11.64 -11.66
C PHE A 22 0.31 -11.42 -13.15
N LYS A 23 -0.71 -10.94 -13.88
CA LYS A 23 -0.52 -10.43 -15.23
C LYS A 23 0.22 -9.10 -15.15
N ASP A 24 0.85 -8.66 -16.24
CA ASP A 24 1.38 -7.30 -16.28
C ASP A 24 0.23 -6.28 -16.11
N GLY A 25 0.43 -5.30 -15.23
CA GLY A 25 -0.56 -4.28 -14.89
C GLY A 25 -0.91 -3.36 -16.05
N TYR A 26 -0.12 -3.38 -17.13
CA TYR A 26 -0.39 -2.65 -18.37
C TYR A 26 -1.28 -3.40 -19.36
N ILE A 27 -1.67 -4.66 -19.10
CA ILE A 27 -2.48 -5.48 -20.01
C ILE A 27 -3.99 -5.13 -19.86
N GLY A 28 -4.30 -3.83 -19.90
CA GLY A 28 -5.66 -3.30 -19.90
C GLY A 28 -6.46 -3.56 -18.61
N ARG A 29 -7.72 -3.09 -18.62
CA ARG A 29 -8.65 -3.13 -17.47
C ARG A 29 -8.83 -4.54 -16.89
N GLU A 30 -8.87 -5.56 -17.74
CA GLU A 30 -9.00 -6.96 -17.29
C GLU A 30 -7.78 -7.48 -16.52
N GLY A 31 -6.57 -6.97 -16.85
CA GLY A 31 -5.35 -7.30 -16.13
C GLY A 31 -5.36 -6.74 -14.70
N ALA A 32 -5.75 -5.46 -14.57
CA ALA A 32 -5.90 -4.79 -13.27
C ALA A 32 -6.94 -5.49 -12.39
N GLU A 33 -8.14 -5.77 -12.92
CA GLU A 33 -9.19 -6.48 -12.19
C GLU A 33 -8.72 -7.85 -11.67
N ARG A 34 -8.12 -8.67 -12.53
CA ARG A 34 -7.66 -10.02 -12.15
C ARG A 34 -6.56 -9.96 -11.09
N ASN A 35 -5.61 -9.03 -11.23
CA ASN A 35 -4.51 -8.87 -10.28
C ASN A 35 -5.00 -8.38 -8.92
N LEU A 36 -5.87 -7.37 -8.90
CA LEU A 36 -6.45 -6.86 -7.66
C LEU A 36 -7.28 -7.94 -6.96
N ALA A 37 -8.12 -8.68 -7.70
CA ALA A 37 -8.90 -9.78 -7.12
C ALA A 37 -8.00 -10.87 -6.50
N ALA A 38 -6.90 -11.22 -7.15
CA ALA A 38 -5.93 -12.17 -6.61
C ALA A 38 -5.24 -11.64 -5.35
N LEU A 39 -4.83 -10.37 -5.34
CA LEU A 39 -4.23 -9.71 -4.18
C LEU A 39 -5.22 -9.69 -3.00
N VAL A 40 -6.46 -9.28 -3.24
CA VAL A 40 -7.54 -9.29 -2.24
C VAL A 40 -7.73 -10.69 -1.65
N SER A 41 -7.74 -11.73 -2.49
CA SER A 41 -7.87 -13.12 -2.02
C SER A 41 -6.75 -13.54 -1.05
N VAL A 42 -5.51 -13.08 -1.27
CA VAL A 42 -4.39 -13.34 -0.36
C VAL A 42 -4.55 -12.55 0.94
N VAL A 43 -4.83 -11.26 0.83
CA VAL A 43 -4.91 -10.35 1.99
C VAL A 43 -6.03 -10.75 2.94
N SER A 44 -7.18 -11.17 2.41
CA SER A 44 -8.34 -11.61 3.18
C SER A 44 -8.08 -12.87 4.02
N GLN A 45 -7.03 -13.65 3.74
CA GLN A 45 -6.64 -14.80 4.55
C GLN A 45 -5.92 -14.39 5.85
N SER A 46 -5.56 -13.11 6.00
CA SER A 46 -4.82 -12.60 7.16
C SER A 46 -5.39 -11.25 7.63
N PRO A 47 -6.65 -11.20 8.10
CA PRO A 47 -7.34 -9.95 8.41
C PRO A 47 -6.67 -9.12 9.53
N LYS A 48 -5.90 -9.76 10.41
CA LYS A 48 -5.14 -9.10 11.49
C LYS A 48 -3.80 -8.49 11.05
N LYS A 49 -3.39 -8.72 9.80
CA LYS A 49 -2.15 -8.13 9.24
C LYS A 49 -2.52 -6.97 8.35
N PHE A 50 -1.78 -5.88 8.46
CA PHE A 50 -1.83 -4.79 7.48
C PHE A 50 -0.92 -5.12 6.29
N PHE A 51 -1.43 -4.93 5.07
CA PHE A 51 -0.70 -5.13 3.83
C PHE A 51 -0.56 -3.80 3.10
N ALA A 52 0.67 -3.43 2.74
CA ALA A 52 0.97 -2.34 1.83
C ALA A 52 1.45 -2.93 0.50
N ALA A 53 0.86 -2.51 -0.62
CA ALA A 53 1.21 -2.99 -1.94
C ALA A 53 1.46 -1.84 -2.91
N ALA A 54 2.50 -1.94 -3.73
CA ALA A 54 2.82 -0.93 -4.74
C ALA A 54 1.71 -0.85 -5.80
N ALA A 55 1.23 0.36 -6.09
CA ALA A 55 0.18 0.61 -7.07
C ALA A 55 0.68 0.57 -8.54
N GLY A 56 1.99 0.48 -8.74
CA GLY A 56 2.63 0.56 -10.05
C GLY A 56 3.36 1.89 -10.27
N ASN A 57 4.01 2.01 -11.41
CA ASN A 57 4.75 3.20 -11.85
C ASN A 57 4.37 3.45 -13.30
N PRO A 58 4.71 4.58 -13.94
CA PRO A 58 4.53 4.72 -15.37
C PRO A 58 5.61 3.94 -16.16
N THR A 59 5.28 3.40 -17.34
CA THR A 59 6.25 2.71 -18.22
C THR A 59 6.47 3.50 -19.50
N ALA A 60 7.73 3.77 -19.82
CA ALA A 60 8.13 4.37 -21.09
C ALA A 60 7.76 3.45 -22.27
N GLY A 61 7.09 4.01 -23.29
CA GLY A 61 6.74 3.29 -24.51
C GLY A 61 5.31 2.73 -24.56
N ILE A 62 4.49 2.96 -23.53
CA ILE A 62 3.06 2.61 -23.54
C ILE A 62 2.24 3.92 -23.58
N PRO A 63 1.44 4.17 -24.64
CA PRO A 63 0.53 5.32 -24.67
C PRO A 63 -0.45 5.26 -23.49
N HIS A 64 -0.60 6.34 -22.73
CA HIS A 64 -1.34 6.34 -21.45
C HIS A 64 -0.79 5.36 -20.39
N GLY A 65 0.53 5.10 -20.41
CA GLY A 65 1.22 4.13 -19.56
C GLY A 65 1.34 4.52 -18.09
N VAL A 66 0.34 5.20 -17.51
CA VAL A 66 0.17 5.32 -16.06
C VAL A 66 -0.82 4.23 -15.63
N PRO A 67 -0.44 3.33 -14.72
CA PRO A 67 -1.36 2.33 -14.19
C PRO A 67 -2.58 2.98 -13.57
N ASP A 68 -3.75 2.40 -13.81
CA ASP A 68 -5.01 2.86 -13.25
C ASP A 68 -5.77 1.65 -12.72
N ILE A 69 -6.01 1.66 -11.41
CA ILE A 69 -6.74 0.61 -10.70
C ILE A 69 -8.08 1.10 -10.15
N GLU A 70 -8.51 2.34 -10.46
CA GLU A 70 -9.71 2.95 -9.89
C GLU A 70 -10.97 2.15 -10.19
N GLU A 71 -11.22 1.81 -11.46
CA GLU A 71 -12.39 1.04 -11.88
C GLU A 71 -12.41 -0.36 -11.24
N ALA A 72 -11.27 -1.04 -11.26
CA ALA A 72 -11.12 -2.38 -10.68
C ALA A 72 -11.34 -2.37 -9.16
N ARG A 73 -10.82 -1.35 -8.47
CA ARG A 73 -11.00 -1.16 -7.03
C ARG A 73 -12.45 -0.84 -6.70
N ALA A 74 -13.06 0.13 -7.38
CA ALA A 74 -14.46 0.53 -7.15
C ALA A 74 -15.41 -0.66 -7.27
N LYS A 75 -15.19 -1.53 -8.27
CA LYS A 75 -15.93 -2.77 -8.46
C LYS A 75 -15.76 -3.76 -7.30
N LEU A 76 -14.56 -3.86 -6.71
CA LEU A 76 -14.32 -4.71 -5.54
C LEU A 76 -14.92 -4.10 -4.26
N GLU A 77 -14.95 -2.78 -4.13
CA GLU A 77 -15.60 -2.06 -3.05
C GLU A 77 -17.13 -2.21 -3.11
N GLU A 78 -17.75 -2.05 -4.28
CA GLU A 78 -19.18 -2.28 -4.50
C GLU A 78 -19.60 -3.72 -4.16
N GLN A 79 -18.72 -4.68 -4.38
CA GLN A 79 -18.93 -6.10 -4.03
C GLN A 79 -18.59 -6.43 -2.57
N GLU A 80 -18.24 -5.44 -1.75
CA GLU A 80 -17.77 -5.61 -0.36
C GLU A 80 -16.56 -6.56 -0.23
N LYS A 81 -15.77 -6.70 -1.29
CA LYS A 81 -14.58 -7.56 -1.34
C LYS A 81 -13.31 -6.82 -1.00
N TRP A 82 -13.29 -5.49 -1.11
CA TRP A 82 -12.09 -4.70 -0.81
C TRP A 82 -11.76 -4.78 0.69
N PRO A 83 -10.62 -5.38 1.06
CA PRO A 83 -10.37 -5.70 2.45
C PRO A 83 -9.83 -4.45 3.19
N PRO A 84 -10.29 -4.18 4.43
CA PRO A 84 -9.89 -2.98 5.16
C PRO A 84 -8.39 -2.99 5.53
N ASN A 85 -7.74 -4.14 5.46
CA ASN A 85 -6.34 -4.36 5.80
C ASN A 85 -5.38 -4.33 4.61
N LEU A 86 -5.82 -3.91 3.42
CA LEU A 86 -4.96 -3.62 2.26
C LEU A 86 -4.87 -2.10 2.02
N ALA A 87 -3.67 -1.58 1.86
CA ALA A 87 -3.41 -0.24 1.34
C ALA A 87 -2.56 -0.31 0.06
N MET A 88 -3.08 0.29 -1.01
CA MET A 88 -2.31 0.52 -2.24
C MET A 88 -1.46 1.78 -2.08
N VAL A 89 -0.18 1.71 -2.44
CA VAL A 89 0.78 2.80 -2.25
C VAL A 89 1.33 3.25 -3.59
N GLY A 90 1.10 4.52 -3.92
CA GLY A 90 1.58 5.18 -5.14
C GLY A 90 2.69 6.20 -4.88
N VAL A 91 3.15 6.83 -5.96
CA VAL A 91 4.01 8.01 -5.92
C VAL A 91 3.23 9.19 -6.46
N TRP A 92 3.41 10.35 -5.86
CA TRP A 92 2.89 11.63 -6.35
C TRP A 92 4.05 12.52 -6.76
N GLY A 93 4.08 13.02 -7.99
CA GLY A 93 5.23 13.78 -8.44
C GLY A 93 5.04 14.41 -9.80
N PRO A 94 6.10 14.92 -10.43
CA PRO A 94 6.01 15.60 -11.72
C PRO A 94 5.29 14.75 -12.76
N ASN A 95 4.24 15.29 -13.38
CA ASN A 95 3.46 14.59 -14.40
C ASN A 95 4.35 14.29 -15.63
N PRO A 96 4.53 13.02 -16.03
CA PRO A 96 5.36 12.66 -17.18
C PRO A 96 4.81 13.20 -18.52
N TYR A 97 3.54 13.62 -18.58
CA TYR A 97 2.88 14.16 -19.77
C TYR A 97 2.74 15.70 -19.76
N GLY A 98 3.32 16.37 -18.76
CA GLY A 98 3.39 17.82 -18.66
C GLY A 98 2.32 18.46 -17.76
N GLY A 99 2.73 19.53 -17.07
CA GLY A 99 1.90 20.35 -16.19
C GLY A 99 1.65 19.74 -14.80
N GLY A 100 2.21 20.36 -13.77
CA GLY A 100 1.89 20.07 -12.36
C GLY A 100 2.43 18.74 -11.82
N GLU A 101 2.02 18.44 -10.59
CA GLU A 101 2.20 17.13 -9.97
C GLU A 101 0.96 16.25 -10.24
N ALA A 102 1.18 14.95 -10.39
CA ALA A 102 0.17 13.94 -10.66
C ALA A 102 0.58 12.60 -10.04
N PRO A 103 -0.38 11.68 -9.81
CA PRO A 103 -0.06 10.35 -9.35
C PRO A 103 0.62 9.53 -10.45
N TYR A 104 1.58 8.71 -10.04
CA TYR A 104 2.30 7.76 -10.89
C TYR A 104 1.52 6.47 -11.14
N ALA A 105 0.41 6.29 -10.41
CA ALA A 105 -0.62 5.28 -10.61
C ALA A 105 -1.93 5.78 -9.98
N PHE A 106 -3.07 5.67 -10.67
CA PHE A 106 -4.37 6.10 -10.16
C PHE A 106 -5.02 5.01 -9.28
N GLY A 107 -5.80 5.43 -8.27
CA GLY A 107 -6.55 4.52 -7.38
C GLY A 107 -5.79 3.98 -6.16
N ALA A 108 -4.59 4.49 -5.87
CA ALA A 108 -3.88 4.16 -4.62
C ALA A 108 -4.57 4.76 -3.38
N ASP A 109 -4.43 4.11 -2.21
CA ASP A 109 -4.92 4.66 -0.93
C ASP A 109 -4.05 5.81 -0.43
N PHE A 110 -2.73 5.67 -0.58
CA PHE A 110 -1.75 6.64 -0.10
C PHE A 110 -0.65 6.87 -1.14
N TYR A 111 -0.13 8.08 -1.19
CA TYR A 111 0.95 8.49 -2.07
C TYR A 111 2.12 9.03 -1.27
N VAL A 112 3.34 8.77 -1.73
CA VAL A 112 4.55 9.44 -1.23
C VAL A 112 5.03 10.41 -2.30
N ARG A 113 5.47 11.62 -1.90
CA ARG A 113 5.97 12.59 -2.87
C ARG A 113 7.29 12.12 -3.49
N ALA A 114 7.45 12.35 -4.79
CA ALA A 114 8.66 12.01 -5.53
C ALA A 114 9.90 12.66 -4.90
N HIS A 115 9.80 13.93 -4.50
CA HIS A 115 10.91 14.65 -3.88
C HIS A 115 11.33 14.07 -2.52
N ASP A 116 10.38 13.50 -1.75
CA ASP A 116 10.69 12.84 -0.48
C ASP A 116 11.57 11.61 -0.75
N LEU A 117 11.20 10.79 -1.74
CA LEU A 117 11.99 9.62 -2.16
C LEU A 117 13.38 10.02 -2.65
N GLU A 118 13.46 11.07 -3.47
CA GLU A 118 14.72 11.60 -4.00
C GLU A 118 15.63 12.12 -2.89
N SER A 119 15.06 12.75 -1.85
CA SER A 119 15.82 13.23 -0.68
C SER A 119 16.52 12.11 0.09
N PHE A 120 15.97 10.89 0.03
CA PHE A 120 16.57 9.68 0.58
C PHE A 120 17.48 8.93 -0.41
N GLY A 121 17.69 9.47 -1.62
CA GLY A 121 18.53 8.88 -2.65
C GLY A 121 17.84 7.79 -3.48
N PHE A 122 16.51 7.70 -3.46
CA PHE A 122 15.74 6.76 -4.26
C PHE A 122 15.17 7.42 -5.52
N GLN A 123 15.03 6.64 -6.58
CA GLN A 123 14.24 7.08 -7.73
C GLN A 123 12.75 7.05 -7.38
N PRO A 124 11.92 7.96 -7.91
CA PRO A 124 10.48 7.94 -7.68
C PRO A 124 9.84 6.65 -8.23
N ALA A 125 9.56 5.70 -7.33
CA ALA A 125 8.83 4.48 -7.65
C ALA A 125 8.01 3.97 -6.47
N SER A 126 6.83 3.41 -6.73
CA SER A 126 5.93 2.85 -5.72
C SER A 126 6.54 1.70 -4.94
N SER A 127 7.50 0.96 -5.51
CA SER A 127 8.30 -0.04 -4.80
C SER A 127 9.20 0.55 -3.72
N PHE A 128 9.58 1.84 -3.82
CA PHE A 128 10.30 2.57 -2.78
C PHE A 128 9.37 3.36 -1.85
N ALA A 129 8.20 3.80 -2.33
CA ALA A 129 7.16 4.38 -1.48
C ALA A 129 6.56 3.37 -0.48
N THR A 130 6.36 2.12 -0.93
CA THR A 130 5.77 1.04 -0.12
C THR A 130 6.52 0.78 1.19
N PRO A 131 7.86 0.62 1.21
CA PRO A 131 8.58 0.44 2.47
C PRO A 131 8.53 1.68 3.38
N MET A 132 8.42 2.90 2.85
CA MET A 132 8.23 4.10 3.70
C MET A 132 6.90 4.05 4.45
N VAL A 133 5.80 3.77 3.74
CA VAL A 133 4.48 3.59 4.37
C VAL A 133 4.51 2.41 5.36
N SER A 134 5.17 1.31 4.99
CA SER A 134 5.30 0.14 5.86
C SER A 134 6.04 0.45 7.16
N GLU A 135 7.06 1.30 7.14
CA GLU A 135 7.78 1.75 8.34
C GLU A 135 6.90 2.65 9.23
N ILE A 136 6.12 3.56 8.65
CA ILE A 136 5.15 4.37 9.41
C ILE A 136 4.13 3.45 10.11
N VAL A 137 3.60 2.47 9.38
CA VAL A 137 2.69 1.45 9.93
C VAL A 137 3.36 0.65 11.04
N ASN A 138 4.62 0.25 10.88
CA ASN A 138 5.36 -0.46 11.92
C ASN A 138 5.48 0.37 13.20
N ARG A 139 5.79 1.66 13.08
CA ARG A 139 5.84 2.58 14.22
C ARG A 139 4.49 2.78 14.89
N LEU A 140 3.41 2.95 14.12
CA LEU A 140 2.05 2.99 14.65
C LEU A 140 1.73 1.75 15.50
N ARG A 141 2.12 0.56 15.01
CA ARG A 141 1.94 -0.69 15.75
C ARG A 141 2.77 -0.75 17.03
N MET A 142 4.01 -0.23 17.00
CA MET A 142 4.84 -0.12 18.20
C MET A 142 4.25 0.84 19.24
N SER A 143 3.50 1.85 18.78
CA SER A 143 2.72 2.77 19.64
C SER A 143 1.33 2.21 20.04
N GLY A 144 1.04 0.95 19.75
CA GLY A 144 -0.20 0.27 20.15
C GLY A 144 -1.36 0.34 19.13
N ILE A 145 -1.20 1.07 18.02
CA ILE A 145 -2.22 1.15 16.96
C ILE A 145 -2.03 -0.03 16.00
N ALA A 146 -2.77 -1.10 16.24
CA ALA A 146 -2.63 -2.36 15.51
C ALA A 146 -3.79 -2.69 14.55
N GLU A 147 -4.98 -2.13 14.80
CA GLU A 147 -6.15 -2.44 13.98
C GLU A 147 -6.04 -1.77 12.60
N PRO A 148 -6.25 -2.50 11.49
CA PRO A 148 -6.01 -1.95 10.16
C PRO A 148 -6.82 -0.69 9.83
N GLY A 149 -8.05 -0.60 10.33
CA GLY A 149 -8.89 0.59 10.18
C GLY A 149 -8.31 1.82 10.89
N GLU A 150 -7.76 1.63 12.09
CA GLU A 150 -7.10 2.70 12.85
C GLU A 150 -5.79 3.12 12.18
N ILE A 151 -5.00 2.15 11.70
CA ILE A 151 -3.79 2.42 10.92
C ILE A 151 -4.11 3.30 9.70
N LYS A 152 -5.13 2.93 8.90
CA LYS A 152 -5.55 3.75 7.75
C LYS A 152 -6.00 5.15 8.17
N LYS A 153 -6.74 5.26 9.28
CA LYS A 153 -7.16 6.56 9.81
C LYS A 153 -5.95 7.43 10.18
N SER A 154 -4.99 6.90 10.94
CA SER A 154 -3.77 7.63 11.32
C SER A 154 -2.94 8.03 10.10
N LEU A 155 -2.81 7.16 9.09
CA LEU A 155 -2.13 7.52 7.84
C LEU A 155 -2.82 8.69 7.12
N ARG A 156 -4.16 8.75 7.11
CA ARG A 156 -4.91 9.89 6.53
C ARG A 156 -4.68 11.18 7.31
N GLU A 157 -4.63 11.11 8.64
CA GLU A 157 -4.33 12.26 9.51
C GLU A 157 -2.90 12.80 9.26
N MET A 158 -1.95 11.92 8.94
CA MET A 158 -0.58 12.27 8.56
C MET A 158 -0.42 12.64 7.08
N SER A 159 -1.52 12.74 6.32
CA SER A 159 -1.49 13.07 4.90
C SER A 159 -2.02 14.48 4.63
N ASP A 160 -1.61 15.05 3.49
CA ASP A 160 -2.35 16.11 2.81
C ASP A 160 -3.38 15.46 1.89
N ALA A 161 -4.56 16.05 1.77
CA ALA A 161 -5.59 15.59 0.85
C ALA A 161 -5.58 16.49 -0.40
N ASP A 162 -5.46 15.88 -1.58
CA ASP A 162 -5.67 16.56 -2.85
C ASP A 162 -6.96 16.05 -3.52
N GLY A 163 -7.86 16.97 -3.89
CA GLY A 163 -9.20 16.66 -4.43
C GLY A 163 -10.33 16.61 -3.39
N ILE A 164 -11.58 16.78 -3.86
CA ILE A 164 -12.78 16.88 -2.99
C ILE A 164 -13.54 15.55 -2.87
N GLU A 165 -13.74 14.82 -3.98
CA GLU A 165 -14.63 13.64 -4.00
C GLU A 165 -13.88 12.31 -3.81
N ASN A 166 -12.64 12.21 -4.30
CA ASN A 166 -11.78 11.05 -4.10
C ASN A 166 -10.36 11.52 -3.75
N PRO A 167 -10.14 11.93 -2.48
CA PRO A 167 -8.90 12.59 -2.10
C PRO A 167 -7.71 11.63 -2.25
N ALA A 168 -6.72 12.05 -3.02
CA ALA A 168 -5.40 11.43 -2.98
C ALA A 168 -4.74 11.83 -1.66
N TYR A 169 -4.53 10.85 -0.77
CA TYR A 169 -3.85 11.09 0.50
C TYR A 169 -2.33 11.03 0.27
N ILE A 170 -1.69 12.19 0.28
CA ILE A 170 -0.25 12.33 0.08
C ILE A 170 0.40 12.41 1.46
N ILE A 171 1.19 11.40 1.82
CA ILE A 171 1.90 11.34 3.11
C ILE A 171 2.75 12.60 3.30
N ASN A 172 2.53 13.30 4.40
CA ASN A 172 3.26 14.50 4.77
C ASN A 172 4.26 14.15 5.87
N LEU A 173 5.55 14.10 5.54
CA LEU A 173 6.60 13.67 6.46
C LEU A 173 6.77 14.58 7.69
N ASP A 174 6.39 15.86 7.60
CA ASP A 174 6.39 16.75 8.76
C ASP A 174 5.27 16.37 9.73
N LYS A 175 4.05 16.11 9.24
CA LYS A 175 2.95 15.59 10.07
C LYS A 175 3.28 14.24 10.69
N VAL A 176 3.92 13.35 9.93
CA VAL A 176 4.41 12.05 10.44
C VAL A 176 5.37 12.28 11.61
N ARG A 177 6.34 13.19 11.45
CA ARG A 177 7.32 13.51 12.49
C ARG A 177 6.65 14.11 13.73
N GLU A 178 5.74 15.05 13.55
CA GLU A 178 4.97 15.66 14.65
C GLU A 178 4.17 14.62 15.42
N TRP A 179 3.46 13.73 14.72
CA TRP A 179 2.67 12.66 15.32
C TRP A 179 3.52 11.76 16.24
N PHE A 180 4.69 11.34 15.76
CA PHE A 180 5.58 10.50 16.56
C PHE A 180 6.32 11.26 17.67
N ASN A 181 6.52 12.57 17.55
CA ASN A 181 7.10 13.38 18.63
C ASN A 181 6.09 13.64 19.75
N LEU A 182 4.83 13.90 19.43
CA LEU A 182 3.77 14.14 20.41
C LEU A 182 3.42 12.88 21.20
N SER A 183 3.35 11.73 20.54
CA SER A 183 3.06 10.45 21.22
C SER A 183 4.15 10.02 22.21
N LEU A 184 5.41 10.47 22.03
CA LEU A 184 6.48 10.23 23.00
C LEU A 184 6.34 11.08 24.27
N GLN A 185 5.76 12.28 24.18
CA GLN A 185 5.58 13.17 25.35
C GLN A 185 4.44 12.72 26.26
N GLU A 186 3.41 12.05 25.74
CA GLU A 186 2.29 11.55 26.53
C GLU A 186 2.63 10.29 27.34
N HIS A 187 3.75 9.61 27.05
CA HIS A 187 4.21 8.43 27.78
C HIS A 187 5.21 8.73 28.91
N ASP A 188 5.67 9.98 29.05
CA ASP A 188 6.61 10.42 30.09
C ASP A 188 5.90 11.12 31.28
N HIS A 189 4.57 11.05 31.37
CA HIS A 189 3.73 11.58 32.46
C HIS A 189 2.98 10.47 33.20
#